data_AF-A0A9E1UW65-F1
#
_entry.id   AF-A0A9E1UW65-F1
#
_cell.length_a   1.000
_cell.length_b   1.000
_cell.length_c   1.000
_cell.angle_alpha   90.00
_cell.angle_beta   90.00
_cell.angle_gamma   90.00
#
_symmetry.space_group_name_H-M   'P 1'
#
loop_
_entity.id
_entity.type
_entity.pdbx_description
1 polymer ?
#
loop_
_entity_poly.entity_id
_entity_poly.type
_entity_poly.pdbx_seq_one_letter_code
_entity_poly.pdbx_strand_id
1 'polypeptide(L)'
;MLSDDFKRDLKNPPKRFRPIPFWSWNEDLSVGETRRQIAEMDRAGIGGYFMHARGGLQTEYMGEDWMANIAAGIQEGEARGMGAWAYDENGWPSGFGDGKVNGRGVASQQKYLRYEVVEAKAEAERTITHVRLADGRLLRLYFDVNPFYVDTLDATVTRDFLNQVYEPYAHKFGADLGRGMPGFFTDEPQISRNGIPWSFILPESYQAAYDEDLLAVLPSLFLEVGDYRQVRYRFWKLVRDLFTDNFTRQIYEWCEEHGGQLTGHMVLEETLHAQLTSNGAVMPHYEFFHVPGMDWLCRHIDPPTTPLQVASVAHQLDKPLILSETFALTGWNVSFDELKWMYEWQMVRGITQLCQHLEGYSLRGIRKRDYPPSLFYQQPWWDRYRFFNDAMTRIGMVLAKGRPEFGVLVIHPQTSA
;
A
#
# COMPACT_ATOMS: atom_id res chain seq x y z
N MET A 1 18.97 -34.35 3.50
CA MET A 1 17.88 -34.72 4.43
C MET A 1 17.35 -33.46 5.08
N LEU A 2 16.02 -33.30 5.21
CA LEU A 2 15.43 -32.17 5.92
C LEU A 2 15.83 -32.21 7.40
N SER A 3 16.15 -31.06 7.99
CA SER A 3 16.44 -30.96 9.43
C SER A 3 15.21 -31.33 10.26
N ASP A 4 15.41 -31.81 11.48
CA ASP A 4 14.30 -32.18 12.36
C ASP A 4 13.48 -30.95 12.80
N ASP A 5 14.12 -29.78 12.91
CA ASP A 5 13.43 -28.50 13.08
C ASP A 5 12.48 -28.20 11.92
N PHE A 6 12.91 -28.43 10.67
CA PHE A 6 12.05 -28.20 9.52
C PHE A 6 10.87 -29.17 9.48
N LYS A 7 11.08 -30.45 9.83
CA LYS A 7 9.98 -31.43 9.94
C LYS A 7 8.99 -31.05 11.05
N ARG A 8 9.46 -30.48 12.17
CA ARG A 8 8.61 -29.97 13.25
C ARG A 8 7.79 -28.78 12.76
N ASP A 9 8.43 -27.81 12.11
CA ASP A 9 7.77 -26.62 11.55
C ASP A 9 6.73 -27.02 10.49
N LEU A 10 6.99 -28.05 9.67
CA LEU A 10 5.99 -28.54 8.72
C LEU A 10 4.74 -29.10 9.41
N LYS A 11 4.85 -29.71 10.59
CA LYS A 11 3.67 -30.19 11.33
C LYS A 11 2.88 -29.02 11.90
N ASN A 12 3.56 -28.07 12.53
CA ASN A 12 2.98 -26.87 13.09
C ASN A 12 3.79 -25.63 12.68
N PRO A 13 3.37 -24.92 11.62
CA PRO A 13 4.18 -23.84 11.08
C PRO A 13 4.23 -22.63 12.03
N PRO A 14 5.40 -21.97 12.16
CA PRO A 14 5.58 -20.79 12.99
C PRO A 14 4.65 -19.63 12.61
N LYS A 15 4.22 -18.84 13.60
CA LYS A 15 3.30 -17.71 13.45
C LYS A 15 3.76 -16.65 12.44
N ARG A 16 5.07 -16.40 12.35
CA ARG A 16 5.62 -15.44 11.38
C ARG A 16 5.35 -15.76 9.90
N PHE A 17 5.02 -17.01 9.56
CA PHE A 17 4.66 -17.41 8.19
C PHE A 17 3.15 -17.53 7.98
N ARG A 18 2.37 -17.45 9.06
CA ARG A 18 0.91 -17.59 9.01
C ARG A 18 0.29 -16.33 8.40
N PRO A 19 -0.98 -16.41 7.98
CA PRO A 19 -1.66 -15.27 7.37
C PRO A 19 -1.74 -14.07 8.32
N ILE A 20 -1.79 -12.88 7.73
CA ILE A 20 -1.98 -11.60 8.43
C ILE A 20 -3.11 -10.88 7.68
N PRO A 21 -4.38 -11.13 8.03
CA PRO A 21 -5.52 -10.51 7.37
C PRO A 21 -5.68 -9.03 7.74
N PHE A 22 -6.42 -8.31 6.89
CA PHE A 22 -7.05 -7.07 7.32
C PHE A 22 -8.14 -7.37 8.32
N TRP A 23 -8.06 -6.75 9.49
CA TRP A 23 -9.10 -6.80 10.50
C TRP A 23 -9.83 -5.46 10.56
N SER A 24 -10.98 -5.41 9.91
CA SER A 24 -11.74 -4.19 9.69
C SER A 24 -12.47 -3.76 10.95
N TRP A 25 -11.90 -2.80 11.65
CA TRP A 25 -12.50 -2.05 12.74
C TRP A 25 -13.56 -1.11 12.18
N ASN A 26 -14.80 -1.60 12.18
CA ASN A 26 -15.92 -0.97 11.50
C ASN A 26 -17.16 -0.85 12.40
N GLU A 27 -17.02 -0.77 13.72
CA GLU A 27 -18.14 -0.64 14.66
C GLU A 27 -17.71 0.21 15.86
N ASP A 28 -18.55 0.29 16.89
CA ASP A 28 -18.12 0.66 18.23
C ASP A 28 -17.20 -0.44 18.81
N LEU A 29 -15.94 -0.10 19.00
CA LEU A 29 -14.88 -1.01 19.44
C LEU A 29 -14.91 -1.18 20.95
N SER A 30 -14.73 -2.41 21.41
CA SER A 30 -14.60 -2.70 22.84
C SER A 30 -13.43 -3.65 23.08
N VAL A 31 -12.66 -3.39 24.12
CA VAL A 31 -11.49 -4.20 24.50
C VAL A 31 -11.85 -5.68 24.67
N GLY A 32 -13.02 -5.98 25.24
CA GLY A 32 -13.48 -7.35 25.44
C GLY A 32 -13.71 -8.11 24.12
N GLU A 33 -14.38 -7.46 23.16
CA GLU A 33 -14.63 -8.07 21.84
C GLU A 33 -13.35 -8.14 21.01
N THR A 34 -12.49 -7.13 21.08
CA THR A 34 -11.14 -7.14 20.49
C THR A 34 -10.35 -8.39 20.91
N ARG A 35 -10.27 -8.67 22.22
CA ARG A 35 -9.57 -9.86 22.73
C ARG A 35 -10.23 -11.17 22.28
N ARG A 36 -11.57 -11.22 22.31
CA ARG A 36 -12.32 -12.40 21.85
C ARG A 36 -12.04 -12.70 20.38
N GLN A 37 -12.05 -11.68 19.52
CA GLN A 37 -11.80 -11.81 18.09
C GLN A 37 -10.37 -12.25 17.79
N ILE A 38 -9.37 -11.72 18.51
CA ILE A 38 -7.98 -12.18 18.40
C ILE A 38 -7.84 -13.64 18.81
N ALA A 39 -8.55 -14.07 19.86
CA ALA A 39 -8.58 -15.48 20.26
C ALA A 39 -9.21 -16.39 19.18
N GLU A 40 -10.21 -15.91 18.44
CA GLU A 40 -10.76 -16.64 17.29
C GLU A 40 -9.75 -16.75 16.14
N MET A 41 -9.04 -15.66 15.81
CA MET A 41 -8.00 -15.68 14.78
C MET A 41 -6.89 -16.69 15.12
N ASP A 42 -6.45 -16.72 16.38
CA ASP A 42 -5.45 -17.68 16.86
C ASP A 42 -5.91 -19.14 16.68
N ARG A 43 -7.17 -19.44 17.04
CA ARG A 43 -7.76 -20.77 16.83
C ARG A 43 -7.79 -21.16 15.36
N ALA A 44 -8.11 -20.21 14.47
CA ALA A 44 -8.13 -20.38 13.02
C ALA A 44 -6.74 -20.43 12.38
N GLY A 45 -5.66 -20.34 13.15
CA GLY A 45 -4.30 -20.48 12.63
C GLY A 45 -3.74 -19.24 11.94
N ILE A 46 -4.21 -18.05 12.33
CA ILE A 46 -3.71 -16.76 11.85
C ILE A 46 -2.47 -16.32 12.67
N GLY A 47 -1.57 -15.57 12.03
CA GLY A 47 -0.26 -15.17 12.55
C GLY A 47 -0.17 -13.74 13.06
N GLY A 48 -1.11 -12.89 12.67
CA GLY A 48 -1.17 -11.48 13.04
C GLY A 48 -2.42 -10.85 12.44
N TYR A 49 -2.55 -9.54 12.51
CA TYR A 49 -3.69 -8.81 11.93
C TYR A 49 -3.31 -7.35 11.72
N PHE A 50 -3.85 -6.74 10.66
CA PHE A 50 -3.81 -5.30 10.45
C PHE A 50 -5.05 -4.66 11.07
N MET A 51 -4.88 -3.81 12.09
CA MET A 51 -5.97 -3.12 12.80
C MET A 51 -6.50 -1.97 11.92
N HIS A 52 -7.38 -2.30 10.98
CA HIS A 52 -7.77 -1.49 9.84
C HIS A 52 -9.02 -0.65 10.15
N ALA A 53 -8.88 0.68 10.24
CA ALA A 53 -10.04 1.56 10.34
C ALA A 53 -10.85 1.50 9.04
N ARG A 54 -12.15 1.19 9.15
CA ARG A 54 -12.98 0.94 7.97
C ARG A 54 -14.37 1.53 8.04
N GLY A 55 -15.02 1.64 6.88
CA GLY A 55 -16.35 2.19 6.72
C GLY A 55 -17.37 1.62 7.72
N GLY A 56 -17.95 2.51 8.51
CA GLY A 56 -18.89 2.16 9.58
C GLY A 56 -18.30 2.18 11.00
N LEU A 57 -17.01 2.49 11.16
CA LEU A 57 -16.38 2.78 12.45
C LEU A 57 -17.16 3.87 13.20
N GLN A 58 -17.47 3.60 14.48
CA GLN A 58 -18.14 4.56 15.37
C GLN A 58 -17.20 5.10 16.44
N THR A 59 -16.20 4.30 16.84
CA THR A 59 -15.13 4.75 17.72
C THR A 59 -14.28 5.80 17.03
N GLU A 60 -14.02 6.92 17.70
CA GLU A 60 -13.20 8.01 17.14
C GLU A 60 -11.79 7.50 16.80
N TYR A 61 -11.38 7.69 15.54
CA TYR A 61 -10.04 7.32 15.07
C TYR A 61 -8.97 8.09 15.85
N MET A 62 -7.95 7.39 16.32
CA MET A 62 -6.89 7.92 17.20
C MET A 62 -7.37 8.46 18.57
N GLY A 63 -8.66 8.27 18.92
CA GLY A 63 -9.21 8.63 20.22
C GLY A 63 -8.77 7.69 21.36
N GLU A 64 -9.22 7.97 22.58
CA GLU A 64 -8.86 7.17 23.76
C GLU A 64 -9.28 5.70 23.63
N ASP A 65 -10.51 5.45 23.19
CA ASP A 65 -11.06 4.10 23.00
C ASP A 65 -10.38 3.34 21.85
N TRP A 66 -10.03 4.03 20.77
CA TRP A 66 -9.22 3.46 19.68
C TRP A 66 -7.89 2.97 20.24
N MET A 67 -7.17 3.84 20.96
CA MET A 67 -5.87 3.50 21.51
C MET A 67 -5.96 2.43 22.62
N ALA A 68 -7.06 2.36 23.37
CA ALA A 68 -7.31 1.28 24.32
C ALA A 68 -7.46 -0.08 23.61
N ASN A 69 -8.13 -0.11 22.45
CA ASN A 69 -8.23 -1.30 21.62
C ASN A 69 -6.89 -1.68 20.98
N ILE A 70 -6.08 -0.71 20.53
CA ILE A 70 -4.71 -0.97 20.04
C ILE A 70 -3.88 -1.64 21.15
N ALA A 71 -3.88 -1.07 22.35
CA ALA A 71 -3.16 -1.64 23.50
C ALA A 71 -3.60 -3.07 23.82
N ALA A 72 -4.92 -3.32 23.78
CA ALA A 72 -5.47 -4.65 23.97
C ALA A 72 -5.06 -5.62 22.85
N GLY A 73 -5.02 -5.12 21.61
CA GLY A 73 -4.56 -5.85 20.43
C GLY A 73 -3.10 -6.26 20.55
N ILE A 74 -2.21 -5.36 20.95
CA ILE A 74 -0.79 -5.64 21.18
C ILE A 74 -0.63 -6.69 22.27
N GLN A 75 -1.24 -6.49 23.44
CA GLN A 75 -1.10 -7.39 24.58
C GLN A 75 -1.64 -8.80 24.31
N GLU A 76 -2.82 -8.91 23.70
CA GLU A 76 -3.42 -10.20 23.36
C GLU A 76 -2.64 -10.91 22.25
N GLY A 77 -2.17 -10.15 21.26
CA GLY A 77 -1.32 -10.65 20.18
C GLY A 77 -0.03 -11.25 20.73
N GLU A 78 0.69 -10.50 21.57
CA GLU A 78 1.94 -10.94 22.18
C GLU A 78 1.76 -12.21 23.02
N ALA A 79 0.70 -12.28 23.84
CA ALA A 79 0.38 -13.46 24.64
C ALA A 79 0.14 -14.73 23.80
N ARG A 80 -0.17 -14.57 22.49
CA ARG A 80 -0.42 -15.65 21.52
C ARG A 80 0.69 -15.81 20.49
N GLY A 81 1.74 -15.00 20.57
CA GLY A 81 2.81 -14.94 19.57
C GLY A 81 2.33 -14.47 18.20
N MET A 82 1.33 -13.58 18.16
CA MET A 82 0.79 -12.95 16.96
C MET A 82 1.26 -11.49 16.84
N GLY A 83 1.41 -11.00 15.62
CA GLY A 83 1.75 -9.60 15.35
C GLY A 83 0.52 -8.70 15.23
N ALA A 84 0.41 -7.69 16.09
CA ALA A 84 -0.65 -6.67 16.01
C ALA A 84 -0.16 -5.49 15.17
N TRP A 85 -0.37 -5.51 13.86
CA TRP A 85 0.10 -4.46 12.96
C TRP A 85 -0.83 -3.25 12.99
N ALA A 86 -0.24 -2.06 13.04
CA ALA A 86 -0.98 -0.83 12.80
C ALA A 86 -1.30 -0.72 11.30
N TYR A 87 -2.45 -0.13 11.02
CA TYR A 87 -2.81 0.31 9.68
C TYR A 87 -2.79 1.83 9.69
N ASP A 88 -2.09 2.47 8.76
CA ASP A 88 -1.66 3.86 8.89
C ASP A 88 -2.67 4.90 8.38
N GLU A 89 -3.94 4.54 8.22
CA GLU A 89 -4.97 5.45 7.71
C GLU A 89 -6.35 5.18 8.31
N ASN A 90 -7.20 6.21 8.33
CA ASN A 90 -8.64 6.05 8.52
C ASN A 90 -9.33 5.77 7.18
N GLY A 91 -9.44 4.49 6.82
CA GLY A 91 -9.93 4.05 5.52
C GLY A 91 -8.78 3.78 4.56
N TRP A 92 -8.86 4.28 3.33
CA TRP A 92 -7.84 4.09 2.30
C TRP A 92 -7.99 5.20 1.25
N PRO A 93 -6.95 5.54 0.48
CA PRO A 93 -5.57 5.06 0.57
C PRO A 93 -4.69 5.83 1.57
N SER A 94 -3.53 5.30 1.95
CA SER A 94 -2.63 5.90 2.94
C SER A 94 -2.08 7.27 2.51
N GLY A 95 -1.89 8.16 3.49
CA GLY A 95 -1.12 9.40 3.35
C GLY A 95 -1.86 10.67 3.79
N PHE A 96 -3.19 10.61 3.97
CA PHE A 96 -3.98 11.81 4.29
C PHE A 96 -4.31 11.96 5.78
N GLY A 97 -4.11 10.91 6.58
CA GLY A 97 -4.18 10.92 8.03
C GLY A 97 -5.53 11.39 8.55
N ASP A 98 -6.61 10.78 8.08
CA ASP A 98 -8.00 11.13 8.43
C ASP A 98 -8.37 12.60 8.12
N GLY A 99 -7.82 13.13 7.02
CA GLY A 99 -8.08 14.50 6.58
C GLY A 99 -7.14 15.55 7.21
N LYS A 100 -6.31 15.16 8.19
CA LYS A 100 -5.47 16.10 8.95
C LYS A 100 -4.31 16.65 8.12
N VAL A 101 -3.88 15.93 7.09
CA VAL A 101 -2.75 16.36 6.23
C VAL A 101 -3.27 17.25 5.09
N ASN A 102 -4.16 16.74 4.26
CA ASN A 102 -4.78 17.50 3.15
C ASN A 102 -5.66 18.67 3.66
N GLY A 103 -6.13 18.64 4.91
CA GLY A 103 -6.82 19.76 5.55
C GLY A 103 -5.96 21.01 5.79
N ARG A 104 -4.64 20.92 5.62
CA ARG A 104 -3.69 22.04 5.79
C ARG A 104 -3.65 23.01 4.60
N GLY A 105 -4.37 22.70 3.53
CA GLY A 105 -4.56 23.56 2.38
C GLY A 105 -3.81 23.10 1.14
N VAL A 106 -3.83 23.95 0.11
CA VAL A 106 -3.46 23.58 -1.27
C VAL A 106 -2.02 23.05 -1.39
N ALA A 107 -1.09 23.49 -0.55
CA ALA A 107 0.29 22.99 -0.56
C ALA A 107 0.36 21.49 -0.25
N SER A 108 -0.45 21.01 0.69
CA SER A 108 -0.49 19.59 1.10
C SER A 108 -1.42 18.73 0.25
N GLN A 109 -2.27 19.34 -0.58
CA GLN A 109 -3.29 18.64 -1.36
C GLN A 109 -2.73 18.12 -2.67
N GLN A 110 -3.22 16.98 -3.14
CA GLN A 110 -2.86 16.43 -4.45
C GLN A 110 -3.26 17.40 -5.57
N LYS A 111 -2.39 17.58 -6.57
CA LYS A 111 -2.60 18.54 -7.67
C LYS A 111 -2.34 17.89 -9.02
N TYR A 112 -3.03 18.38 -10.05
CA TYR A 112 -2.92 17.88 -11.42
C TYR A 112 -2.64 19.02 -12.39
N LEU A 113 -1.62 18.87 -13.22
CA LEU A 113 -1.32 19.79 -14.30
C LEU A 113 -2.39 19.71 -15.40
N ARG A 114 -2.75 20.87 -15.93
CA ARG A 114 -3.73 21.10 -17.00
C ARG A 114 -3.22 22.14 -17.99
N TYR A 115 -3.85 22.18 -19.15
CA TYR A 115 -3.65 23.26 -20.11
C TYR A 115 -4.95 23.65 -20.80
N GLU A 116 -5.00 24.89 -21.25
CA GLU A 116 -6.01 25.41 -22.16
C GLU A 116 -5.38 26.36 -23.19
N VAL A 117 -6.02 26.51 -24.35
CA VAL A 117 -5.61 27.49 -25.37
C VAL A 117 -6.32 28.82 -25.07
N VAL A 118 -5.56 29.90 -24.97
CA VAL A 118 -6.07 31.24 -24.65
C VAL A 118 -5.65 32.26 -25.71
N GLU A 119 -6.41 33.35 -25.85
CA GLU A 119 -6.09 34.41 -26.82
C GLU A 119 -4.99 35.36 -26.33
N ALA A 120 -5.00 35.66 -25.02
CA ALA A 120 -4.06 36.56 -24.36
C ALA A 120 -3.63 36.00 -23.00
N LYS A 121 -2.50 36.48 -22.48
CA LYS A 121 -2.06 36.13 -21.12
C LYS A 121 -3.05 36.72 -20.12
N ALA A 122 -3.54 35.88 -19.21
CA ALA A 122 -4.41 36.30 -18.12
C ALA A 122 -3.94 35.62 -16.84
N GLU A 123 -3.62 36.42 -15.83
CA GLU A 123 -3.35 35.88 -14.49
C GLU A 123 -4.67 35.50 -13.84
N ALA A 124 -4.86 34.21 -13.62
CA ALA A 124 -5.97 33.64 -12.87
C ALA A 124 -5.44 32.77 -11.74
N GLU A 125 -6.30 32.48 -10.75
CA GLU A 125 -5.96 31.56 -9.66
C GLU A 125 -5.40 30.24 -10.24
N ARG A 126 -4.32 29.73 -9.65
CA ARG A 126 -3.65 28.46 -10.03
C ARG A 126 -2.94 28.46 -11.39
N THR A 127 -2.81 29.61 -12.03
CA THR A 127 -1.94 29.74 -13.22
C THR A 127 -0.50 29.43 -12.83
N ILE A 128 0.14 28.55 -13.59
CA ILE A 128 1.57 28.21 -13.42
C ILE A 128 2.39 29.08 -14.38
N THR A 129 2.06 29.04 -15.67
CA THR A 129 2.77 29.80 -16.71
C THR A 129 1.96 29.90 -18.00
N HIS A 130 2.41 30.75 -18.91
CA HIS A 130 1.91 30.84 -20.27
C HIS A 130 3.03 30.57 -21.28
N VAL A 131 2.82 29.62 -22.19
CA VAL A 131 3.81 29.25 -23.21
C VAL A 131 3.22 29.43 -24.61
N ARG A 132 3.92 30.17 -25.47
CA ARG A 132 3.54 30.33 -26.87
C ARG A 132 4.23 29.27 -27.73
N LEU A 133 3.44 28.49 -28.44
CA LEU A 133 3.92 27.47 -29.37
C LEU A 133 4.41 28.10 -30.69
N ALA A 134 5.20 27.33 -31.44
CA ALA A 134 5.71 27.74 -32.75
C ALA A 134 4.58 27.97 -33.79
N ASP A 135 3.44 27.30 -33.64
CA ASP A 135 2.25 27.50 -34.49
C ASP A 135 1.41 28.74 -34.11
N GLY A 136 1.88 29.52 -33.13
CA GLY A 136 1.26 30.77 -32.70
C GLY A 136 0.24 30.61 -31.57
N ARG A 137 -0.23 29.39 -31.24
CA ARG A 137 -1.14 29.17 -30.10
C ARG A 137 -0.48 29.58 -28.79
N LEU A 138 -1.25 30.23 -27.91
CA LEU A 138 -0.83 30.53 -26.54
C LEU A 138 -1.51 29.54 -25.60
N LEU A 139 -0.71 28.78 -24.86
CA LEU A 139 -1.21 27.87 -23.84
C LEU A 139 -1.12 28.55 -22.46
N ARG A 140 -2.19 28.44 -21.68
CA ARG A 140 -2.15 28.66 -20.23
C ARG A 140 -2.00 27.31 -19.55
N LEU A 141 -0.95 27.14 -18.77
CA LEU A 141 -0.70 25.96 -17.95
C LEU A 141 -1.12 26.29 -16.53
N TYR A 142 -1.94 25.44 -15.92
CA TYR A 142 -2.49 25.63 -14.59
C TYR A 142 -2.63 24.30 -13.87
N PHE A 143 -2.99 24.30 -12.58
CA PHE A 143 -3.27 23.08 -11.85
C PHE A 143 -4.69 23.03 -11.30
N ASP A 144 -5.29 21.84 -11.37
CA ASP A 144 -6.46 21.44 -10.58
C ASP A 144 -6.00 20.89 -9.23
N VAL A 145 -6.89 20.93 -8.24
CA VAL A 145 -6.64 20.44 -6.88
C VAL A 145 -7.63 19.32 -6.57
N ASN A 146 -7.12 18.19 -6.08
CA ASN A 146 -7.92 17.19 -5.39
C ASN A 146 -7.80 17.44 -3.87
N PRO A 147 -8.84 18.02 -3.22
CA PRO A 147 -8.75 18.36 -1.80
C PRO A 147 -8.86 17.14 -0.87
N PHE A 148 -9.19 15.95 -1.42
CA PHE A 148 -9.44 14.74 -0.64
C PHE A 148 -8.21 13.83 -0.49
N TYR A 149 -7.08 14.20 -1.08
CA TYR A 149 -5.85 13.44 -1.00
C TYR A 149 -4.62 14.35 -0.96
N VAL A 150 -3.45 13.78 -0.71
CA VAL A 150 -2.22 14.52 -0.42
C VAL A 150 -1.23 14.55 -1.57
N ASP A 151 -0.35 15.55 -1.54
CA ASP A 151 0.82 15.61 -2.42
C ASP A 151 1.94 14.71 -1.90
N THR A 152 1.96 13.47 -2.37
CA THR A 152 2.97 12.46 -2.01
C THR A 152 4.35 12.72 -2.62
N LEU A 153 4.49 13.74 -3.48
CA LEU A 153 5.79 14.12 -4.04
C LEU A 153 6.57 15.02 -3.10
N ASP A 154 5.92 15.73 -2.17
CA ASP A 154 6.56 16.67 -1.26
C ASP A 154 6.90 16.01 0.08
N ALA A 155 8.20 15.93 0.40
CA ALA A 155 8.71 15.32 1.63
C ALA A 155 8.16 15.97 2.91
N THR A 156 7.77 17.24 2.86
CA THR A 156 7.20 17.94 4.01
C THR A 156 5.77 17.46 4.31
N VAL A 157 5.04 17.05 3.28
CA VAL A 157 3.67 16.52 3.39
C VAL A 157 3.70 15.12 3.99
N THR A 158 4.61 14.25 3.55
CA THR A 158 4.84 12.95 4.18
C THR A 158 5.30 13.10 5.63
N ARG A 159 6.16 14.09 5.93
CA ARG A 159 6.58 14.35 7.31
C ARG A 159 5.41 14.74 8.20
N ASP A 160 4.49 15.55 7.67
CA ASP A 160 3.25 15.87 8.36
C ASP A 160 2.37 14.63 8.56
N PHE A 161 2.27 13.72 7.58
CA PHE A 161 1.58 12.44 7.73
C PHE A 161 2.18 11.59 8.86
N LEU A 162 3.51 11.43 8.90
CA LEU A 162 4.21 10.75 10.01
C LEU A 162 3.88 11.40 11.36
N ASN A 163 3.90 12.72 11.45
CA ASN A 163 3.57 13.46 12.67
C ASN A 163 2.12 13.26 13.13
N GLN A 164 1.17 13.13 12.21
CA GLN A 164 -0.26 12.98 12.52
C GLN A 164 -0.68 11.54 12.83
N VAL A 165 0.03 10.56 12.27
CA VAL A 165 -0.34 9.15 12.35
C VAL A 165 0.70 8.34 13.10
N TYR A 166 1.95 8.32 12.66
CA TYR A 166 2.99 7.43 13.18
C TYR A 166 3.50 7.86 14.57
N GLU A 167 3.76 9.16 14.76
CA GLU A 167 4.25 9.71 16.04
C GLU A 167 3.30 9.44 17.22
N PRO A 168 1.96 9.58 17.10
CA PRO A 168 1.03 9.16 18.15
C PRO A 168 1.18 7.69 18.58
N TYR A 169 1.40 6.77 17.62
CA TYR A 169 1.67 5.37 17.93
C TYR A 169 3.03 5.20 18.61
N ALA A 170 4.09 5.85 18.13
CA ALA A 170 5.40 5.78 18.77
C ALA A 170 5.40 6.34 20.19
N HIS A 171 4.72 7.46 20.43
CA HIS A 171 4.62 8.06 21.75
C HIS A 171 3.94 7.13 22.77
N LYS A 172 2.89 6.41 22.35
CA LYS A 172 2.10 5.55 23.25
C LYS A 172 2.60 4.11 23.33
N PHE A 173 3.13 3.57 22.23
CA PHE A 173 3.47 2.16 22.03
C PHE A 173 4.91 1.96 21.52
N GLY A 174 5.79 2.95 21.68
CA GLY A 174 7.16 2.88 21.16
C GLY A 174 7.98 1.72 21.73
N ALA A 175 7.66 1.26 22.94
CA ALA A 175 8.26 0.04 23.49
C ALA A 175 7.74 -1.23 22.79
N ASP A 176 6.56 -1.21 22.19
CA ASP A 176 5.97 -2.38 21.54
C ASP A 176 6.33 -2.48 20.05
N LEU A 177 6.81 -1.38 19.46
CA LEU A 177 7.30 -1.34 18.07
C LEU A 177 8.44 -2.35 17.85
N GLY A 178 8.34 -3.11 16.75
CA GLY A 178 9.24 -4.21 16.43
C GLY A 178 9.03 -5.48 17.27
N ARG A 179 8.08 -5.46 18.22
CA ARG A 179 7.77 -6.57 19.12
C ARG A 179 6.32 -7.00 18.98
N GLY A 180 5.46 -6.66 19.96
CA GLY A 180 4.03 -6.94 19.90
C GLY A 180 3.31 -6.19 18.79
N MET A 181 3.85 -5.03 18.39
CA MET A 181 3.45 -4.26 17.21
C MET A 181 4.59 -4.29 16.18
N PRO A 182 4.58 -5.23 15.22
CA PRO A 182 5.71 -5.37 14.31
C PRO A 182 5.98 -4.13 13.46
N GLY A 183 4.95 -3.36 13.14
CA GLY A 183 5.07 -2.19 12.29
C GLY A 183 3.73 -1.72 11.71
N PHE A 184 3.81 -1.09 10.55
CA PHE A 184 2.69 -0.45 9.86
C PHE A 184 2.44 -1.08 8.49
N PHE A 185 1.17 -1.10 8.10
CA PHE A 185 0.73 -1.34 6.73
C PHE A 185 0.37 -0.01 6.06
N THR A 186 0.96 0.25 4.89
CA THR A 186 0.60 1.36 3.99
C THR A 186 -0.17 0.80 2.79
N ASP A 187 -1.31 1.39 2.47
CA ASP A 187 -2.30 0.85 1.53
C ASP A 187 -2.53 1.80 0.35
N GLU A 188 -2.21 1.32 -0.86
CA GLU A 188 -2.50 2.01 -2.12
C GLU A 188 -2.09 3.50 -2.20
N PRO A 189 -0.91 3.94 -1.70
CA PRO A 189 -0.50 5.33 -1.85
C PRO A 189 -0.33 5.66 -3.34
N GLN A 190 -0.57 6.92 -3.72
CA GLN A 190 -0.67 7.29 -5.14
C GLN A 190 -0.23 8.72 -5.45
N ILE A 191 0.14 8.96 -6.71
CA ILE A 191 0.53 10.29 -7.22
C ILE A 191 -0.61 10.96 -7.97
N SER A 192 -1.21 10.26 -8.93
CA SER A 192 -2.33 10.78 -9.72
C SER A 192 -3.19 9.69 -10.36
N ARG A 193 -4.51 9.86 -10.32
CA ARG A 193 -5.45 9.08 -11.15
C ARG A 193 -6.27 9.95 -12.10
N ASN A 194 -5.96 11.23 -12.18
CA ASN A 194 -6.71 12.21 -12.96
C ASN A 194 -5.78 13.23 -13.63
N GLY A 195 -4.94 12.75 -14.55
CA GLY A 195 -4.05 13.57 -15.38
C GLY A 195 -2.60 13.63 -14.89
N ILE A 196 -1.81 14.56 -15.42
CA ILE A 196 -0.38 14.67 -15.12
C ILE A 196 -0.19 15.22 -13.71
N PRO A 197 0.60 14.57 -12.83
CA PRO A 197 0.77 15.03 -11.46
C PRO A 197 1.47 16.39 -11.39
N TRP A 198 1.15 17.17 -10.36
CA TRP A 198 1.80 18.45 -10.09
C TRP A 198 2.14 18.60 -8.61
N SER A 199 3.33 19.14 -8.34
CA SER A 199 3.76 19.57 -7.02
C SER A 199 4.52 20.88 -7.14
N PHE A 200 4.46 21.72 -6.11
CA PHE A 200 5.17 22.99 -6.09
C PHE A 200 6.69 22.84 -6.06
N ILE A 201 7.20 21.67 -5.68
CA ILE A 201 8.64 21.37 -5.72
C ILE A 201 9.15 20.97 -7.10
N LEU A 202 8.26 20.62 -8.05
CA LEU A 202 8.68 20.07 -9.35
C LEU A 202 9.58 21.01 -10.16
N PRO A 203 9.33 22.33 -10.26
CA PRO A 203 10.20 23.21 -11.03
C PRO A 203 11.65 23.20 -10.52
N GLU A 204 11.83 23.32 -9.20
CA GLU A 204 13.16 23.31 -8.59
C GLU A 204 13.83 21.94 -8.70
N SER A 205 13.09 20.87 -8.42
CA SER A 205 13.61 19.50 -8.51
C SER A 205 14.01 19.12 -9.95
N TYR A 206 13.25 19.57 -10.95
CA TYR A 206 13.55 19.29 -12.36
C TYR A 206 14.75 20.09 -12.86
N GLN A 207 14.87 21.37 -12.49
CA GLN A 207 16.06 22.17 -12.77
C GLN A 207 17.31 21.53 -12.14
N ALA A 208 17.22 21.10 -10.88
CA ALA A 208 18.34 20.47 -10.19
C ALA A 208 18.77 19.14 -10.84
N ALA A 209 17.81 18.34 -11.32
CA ALA A 209 18.09 17.03 -11.91
C ALA A 209 18.62 17.10 -13.35
N TYR A 210 18.19 18.09 -14.14
CA TYR A 210 18.40 18.10 -15.60
C TYR A 210 18.94 19.40 -16.19
N ASP A 211 19.17 20.43 -15.37
CA ASP A 211 19.62 21.76 -15.78
C ASP A 211 18.71 22.40 -16.87
N GLU A 212 17.40 22.21 -16.72
CA GLU A 212 16.38 22.66 -17.67
C GLU A 212 15.17 23.24 -16.93
N ASP A 213 14.64 24.37 -17.41
CA ASP A 213 13.44 24.98 -16.82
C ASP A 213 12.19 24.19 -17.23
N LEU A 214 11.62 23.47 -16.26
CA LEU A 214 10.40 22.69 -16.46
C LEU A 214 9.25 23.56 -17.00
N LEU A 215 9.10 24.80 -16.55
CA LEU A 215 7.99 25.67 -16.91
C LEU A 215 7.99 26.00 -18.41
N ALA A 216 9.18 26.14 -19.01
CA ALA A 216 9.34 26.38 -20.44
C ALA A 216 8.93 25.17 -21.30
N VAL A 217 9.06 23.94 -20.77
CA VAL A 217 8.83 22.69 -21.51
C VAL A 217 7.54 21.95 -21.15
N LEU A 218 6.72 22.49 -20.24
CA LEU A 218 5.42 21.90 -19.87
C LEU A 218 4.51 21.51 -21.05
N PRO A 219 4.44 22.27 -22.17
CA PRO A 219 3.61 21.85 -23.30
C PRO A 219 3.97 20.47 -23.86
N SER A 220 5.25 20.08 -23.78
CA SER A 220 5.77 18.81 -24.27
C SER A 220 5.22 17.60 -23.50
N LEU A 221 4.72 17.81 -22.28
CA LEU A 221 4.04 16.77 -21.51
C LEU A 221 2.66 16.41 -22.10
N PHE A 222 2.03 17.35 -22.82
CA PHE A 222 0.70 17.17 -23.42
C PHE A 222 0.73 16.99 -24.94
N LEU A 223 1.68 17.66 -25.61
CA LEU A 223 1.74 17.78 -27.06
C LEU A 223 3.09 17.26 -27.59
N GLU A 224 3.13 16.87 -28.87
CA GLU A 224 4.37 16.45 -29.55
C GLU A 224 5.15 17.69 -30.05
N VAL A 225 5.63 18.50 -29.11
CA VAL A 225 6.38 19.74 -29.38
C VAL A 225 7.76 19.70 -28.72
N GLY A 226 8.77 20.32 -29.32
CA GLY A 226 10.15 20.24 -28.84
C GLY A 226 10.65 18.79 -28.75
N ASP A 227 11.55 18.50 -27.80
CA ASP A 227 11.98 17.13 -27.48
C ASP A 227 11.03 16.46 -26.48
N TYR A 228 9.76 16.29 -26.89
CA TYR A 228 8.73 15.78 -26.01
C TYR A 228 9.01 14.38 -25.46
N ARG A 229 9.76 13.55 -26.19
CA ARG A 229 10.12 12.20 -25.73
C ARG A 229 11.06 12.29 -24.53
N GLN A 230 12.13 13.08 -24.66
CA GLN A 230 13.08 13.26 -23.56
C GLN A 230 12.42 13.96 -22.36
N VAL A 231 11.60 14.98 -22.58
CA VAL A 231 10.91 15.70 -21.49
C VAL A 231 9.97 14.77 -20.74
N ARG A 232 9.15 13.96 -21.43
CA ARG A 232 8.24 13.01 -20.77
C ARG A 232 9.00 11.94 -19.99
N TYR A 233 10.07 11.39 -20.55
CA TYR A 233 10.93 10.43 -19.86
C TYR A 233 11.51 11.02 -18.56
N ARG A 234 12.16 12.18 -18.67
CA ARG A 234 12.77 12.89 -17.52
C ARG A 234 11.75 13.24 -16.45
N PHE A 235 10.59 13.73 -16.86
CA PHE A 235 9.50 14.10 -15.97
C PHE A 235 8.99 12.90 -15.17
N TRP A 236 8.61 11.80 -15.85
CA TRP A 236 8.10 10.62 -15.17
C TRP A 236 9.15 9.90 -14.33
N LYS A 237 10.41 9.91 -14.77
CA LYS A 237 11.53 9.43 -13.96
C LYS A 237 11.66 10.24 -12.66
N LEU A 238 11.63 11.58 -12.75
CA LEU A 238 11.71 12.46 -11.57
C LEU A 238 10.50 12.28 -10.64
N VAL A 239 9.29 12.23 -11.20
CA VAL A 239 8.06 11.99 -10.43
C VAL A 239 8.15 10.67 -9.65
N ARG A 240 8.62 9.60 -10.30
CA ARG A 240 8.88 8.32 -9.63
C ARG A 240 9.91 8.48 -8.52
N ASP A 241 11.06 9.09 -8.82
CA ASP A 241 12.17 9.28 -7.86
C ASP A 241 11.67 10.04 -6.62
N LEU A 242 10.94 11.15 -6.81
CA LEU A 242 10.34 11.94 -5.75
C LEU A 242 9.32 11.15 -4.95
N PHE A 243 8.43 10.39 -5.58
CA PHE A 243 7.43 9.61 -4.86
C PHE A 243 8.08 8.49 -4.03
N THR A 244 9.02 7.75 -4.61
CA THR A 244 9.74 6.69 -3.91
C THR A 244 10.52 7.26 -2.71
N ASP A 245 11.25 8.37 -2.90
CA ASP A 245 12.13 8.93 -1.87
C ASP A 245 11.35 9.69 -0.79
N ASN A 246 10.39 10.52 -1.18
CA ASN A 246 9.71 11.44 -0.28
C ASN A 246 8.52 10.80 0.44
N PHE A 247 7.93 9.74 -0.10
CA PHE A 247 6.86 8.99 0.55
C PHE A 247 7.39 7.67 1.15
N THR A 248 7.70 6.69 0.30
CA THR A 248 7.96 5.32 0.78
C THR A 248 9.25 5.19 1.57
N ARG A 249 10.38 5.73 1.06
CA ARG A 249 11.66 5.69 1.80
C ARG A 249 11.55 6.44 3.12
N GLN A 250 10.91 7.62 3.14
CA GLN A 250 10.77 8.40 4.36
C GLN A 250 9.99 7.64 5.46
N ILE A 251 8.92 6.93 5.10
CA ILE A 251 8.18 6.08 6.05
C ILE A 251 9.02 4.87 6.46
N TYR A 252 9.70 4.23 5.52
CA TYR A 252 10.59 3.10 5.78
C TYR A 252 11.70 3.44 6.77
N GLU A 253 12.39 4.56 6.56
CA GLU A 253 13.45 5.06 7.44
C GLU A 253 12.90 5.38 8.83
N TRP A 254 11.72 6.00 8.91
CA TRP A 254 11.05 6.22 10.19
C TRP A 254 10.78 4.90 10.92
N CYS A 255 10.29 3.86 10.20
CA CYS A 255 10.07 2.55 10.81
C CYS A 255 11.37 1.93 11.33
N GLU A 256 12.46 1.95 10.54
CA GLU A 256 13.78 1.45 10.94
C GLU A 256 14.32 2.18 12.19
N GLU A 257 14.21 3.51 12.23
CA GLU A 257 14.64 4.34 13.37
C GLU A 257 13.91 3.98 14.68
N HIS A 258 12.67 3.50 14.57
CA HIS A 258 11.83 3.09 15.70
C HIS A 258 11.81 1.57 15.93
N GLY A 259 12.63 0.81 15.20
CA GLY A 259 12.71 -0.65 15.28
C GLY A 259 11.48 -1.40 14.75
N GLY A 260 10.58 -0.71 14.06
CA GLY A 260 9.39 -1.27 13.42
C GLY A 260 9.61 -1.64 11.96
N GLN A 261 8.62 -2.27 11.37
CA GLN A 261 8.61 -2.66 9.96
C GLN A 261 7.59 -1.86 9.16
N LEU A 262 7.84 -1.77 7.87
CA LEU A 262 6.90 -1.25 6.87
C LEU A 262 6.53 -2.39 5.94
N THR A 263 5.23 -2.64 5.82
CA THR A 263 4.62 -3.55 4.85
C THR A 263 3.50 -2.80 4.12
N GLY A 264 2.99 -3.36 3.04
CA GLY A 264 2.00 -2.68 2.21
C GLY A 264 2.12 -3.02 0.74
N HIS A 265 1.36 -2.33 -0.09
CA HIS A 265 1.41 -2.45 -1.54
C HIS A 265 1.06 -1.12 -2.22
N MET A 266 1.25 -1.06 -3.54
CA MET A 266 1.01 0.14 -4.34
C MET A 266 -0.32 0.03 -5.07
N VAL A 267 -0.95 1.16 -5.42
CA VAL A 267 -2.21 1.13 -6.17
C VAL A 267 -1.98 0.77 -7.65
N LEU A 268 -2.90 0.03 -8.27
CA LEU A 268 -2.95 -0.18 -9.74
C LEU A 268 -1.64 -0.75 -10.35
N GLU A 269 -1.19 -1.88 -9.82
CA GLU A 269 0.09 -2.53 -10.15
C GLU A 269 0.06 -3.37 -11.44
N GLU A 270 -1.11 -3.54 -12.04
CA GLU A 270 -1.37 -4.61 -13.01
C GLU A 270 -0.76 -4.33 -14.38
N THR A 271 -0.75 -3.07 -14.82
CA THR A 271 -0.31 -2.69 -16.16
C THR A 271 0.70 -1.54 -16.13
N LEU A 272 1.62 -1.52 -17.11
CA LEU A 272 2.60 -0.44 -17.30
C LEU A 272 1.94 0.94 -17.37
N HIS A 273 0.77 1.02 -18.02
CA HIS A 273 0.02 2.27 -18.15
C HIS A 273 -0.57 2.74 -16.82
N ALA A 274 -1.26 1.84 -16.11
CA ALA A 274 -1.90 2.17 -14.83
C ALA A 274 -0.88 2.55 -13.75
N GLN A 275 0.26 1.84 -13.73
CA GLN A 275 1.37 2.16 -12.85
C GLN A 275 2.02 3.49 -13.18
N LEU A 276 2.21 3.83 -14.47
CA LEU A 276 2.82 5.10 -14.86
C LEU A 276 2.02 6.27 -14.29
N THR A 277 0.70 6.25 -14.47
CA THR A 277 -0.14 7.36 -14.01
C THR A 277 -0.21 7.42 -12.49
N SER A 278 -0.28 6.27 -11.83
CA SER A 278 -0.58 6.18 -10.39
C SER A 278 0.66 6.23 -9.50
N ASN A 279 1.80 5.74 -9.97
CA ASN A 279 3.04 5.57 -9.19
C ASN A 279 4.33 5.98 -9.95
N GLY A 280 4.26 6.19 -11.26
CA GLY A 280 5.44 6.21 -12.14
C GLY A 280 5.99 4.81 -12.42
N ALA A 281 6.39 4.08 -11.37
CA ALA A 281 6.74 2.66 -11.41
C ALA A 281 6.67 2.05 -10.01
N VAL A 282 6.18 0.81 -9.84
CA VAL A 282 6.00 0.21 -8.50
C VAL A 282 7.25 -0.48 -7.94
N MET A 283 8.05 -1.11 -8.81
CA MET A 283 9.23 -1.89 -8.37
C MET A 283 10.23 -1.10 -7.48
N PRO A 284 10.53 0.18 -7.74
CA PRO A 284 11.40 0.98 -6.87
C PRO A 284 10.87 1.16 -5.45
N HIS A 285 9.56 1.11 -5.23
CA HIS A 285 8.97 1.22 -3.90
C HIS A 285 9.20 -0.04 -3.07
N TYR A 286 9.18 -1.24 -3.68
CA TYR A 286 9.39 -2.52 -2.98
C TYR A 286 10.75 -2.65 -2.29
N GLU A 287 11.74 -1.84 -2.68
CA GLU A 287 13.02 -1.73 -1.96
C GLU A 287 12.79 -1.28 -0.50
N PHE A 288 11.88 -0.33 -0.32
CA PHE A 288 11.55 0.32 0.94
C PHE A 288 10.34 -0.31 1.64
N PHE A 289 10.08 -1.60 1.41
CA PHE A 289 9.18 -2.41 2.23
C PHE A 289 9.96 -3.55 2.86
N HIS A 290 9.81 -3.76 4.17
CA HIS A 290 10.41 -4.90 4.87
C HIS A 290 9.76 -6.21 4.42
N VAL A 291 8.44 -6.17 4.25
CA VAL A 291 7.62 -7.24 3.66
C VAL A 291 6.86 -6.59 2.50
N PRO A 292 7.39 -6.62 1.27
CA PRO A 292 6.68 -6.04 0.13
C PRO A 292 5.42 -6.87 -0.17
N GLY A 293 4.32 -6.19 -0.47
CA GLY A 293 3.05 -6.78 -0.79
C GLY A 293 2.57 -6.42 -2.19
N MET A 294 1.46 -7.04 -2.58
CA MET A 294 0.67 -6.68 -3.75
C MET A 294 -0.82 -6.74 -3.44
N ASP A 295 -1.62 -6.11 -4.29
CA ASP A 295 -3.07 -6.29 -4.31
C ASP A 295 -3.53 -7.27 -5.41
N TRP A 296 -4.29 -8.29 -5.01
CA TRP A 296 -4.86 -9.30 -5.91
C TRP A 296 -6.28 -9.68 -5.51
N LEU A 297 -7.24 -8.85 -5.91
CA LEU A 297 -8.64 -9.04 -5.58
C LEU A 297 -9.37 -9.96 -6.59
N CYS A 298 -10.64 -10.25 -6.30
CA CYS A 298 -11.56 -10.94 -7.22
C CYS A 298 -11.15 -12.38 -7.60
N ARG A 299 -11.90 -12.98 -8.55
CA ARG A 299 -11.75 -14.37 -9.01
C ARG A 299 -11.06 -14.46 -10.38
N HIS A 300 -9.82 -14.02 -10.47
CA HIS A 300 -9.04 -14.09 -11.72
C HIS A 300 -7.57 -14.48 -11.49
N ILE A 301 -6.90 -14.78 -12.60
CA ILE A 301 -5.49 -15.19 -12.66
C ILE A 301 -4.70 -14.35 -13.69
N ASP A 302 -5.23 -13.20 -14.07
CA ASP A 302 -4.63 -12.28 -15.03
C ASP A 302 -4.73 -10.82 -14.54
N PRO A 303 -3.75 -9.96 -14.87
CA PRO A 303 -2.50 -10.25 -15.58
C PRO A 303 -1.41 -10.84 -14.65
N PRO A 304 -0.47 -11.66 -15.16
CA PRO A 304 0.56 -12.32 -14.35
C PRO A 304 1.66 -11.40 -13.82
N THR A 305 1.64 -10.12 -14.20
CA THR A 305 2.68 -9.13 -13.96
C THR A 305 2.82 -8.75 -12.50
N THR A 306 1.71 -8.53 -11.79
CA THR A 306 1.72 -8.07 -10.38
C THR A 306 2.57 -8.96 -9.47
N PRO A 307 2.31 -10.27 -9.31
CA PRO A 307 3.13 -11.13 -8.44
C PRO A 307 4.59 -11.25 -8.90
N LEU A 308 4.85 -11.20 -10.21
CA LEU A 308 6.21 -11.32 -10.73
C LEU A 308 7.05 -10.07 -10.43
N GLN A 309 6.45 -8.88 -10.43
CA GLN A 309 7.16 -7.62 -10.11
C GLN A 309 7.60 -7.61 -8.65
N VAL A 310 6.67 -7.85 -7.72
CA VAL A 310 6.98 -7.86 -6.28
C VAL A 310 7.96 -8.97 -5.91
N ALA A 311 7.76 -10.18 -6.45
CA ALA A 311 8.68 -11.29 -6.22
C ALA A 311 10.06 -11.03 -6.83
N SER A 312 10.15 -10.38 -7.99
CA SER A 312 11.43 -10.05 -8.62
C SER A 312 12.26 -9.11 -7.76
N VAL A 313 11.66 -8.07 -7.17
CA VAL A 313 12.39 -7.16 -6.27
C VAL A 313 12.73 -7.86 -4.96
N ALA A 314 11.79 -8.58 -4.37
CA ALA A 314 12.00 -9.30 -3.11
C ALA A 314 13.15 -10.31 -3.21
N HIS A 315 13.22 -11.10 -4.28
CA HIS A 315 14.32 -12.05 -4.49
C HIS A 315 15.67 -11.38 -4.76
N GLN A 316 15.71 -10.22 -5.41
CA GLN A 316 16.95 -9.45 -5.62
C GLN A 316 17.49 -8.85 -4.33
N LEU A 317 16.61 -8.58 -3.36
CA LEU A 317 16.94 -7.95 -2.08
C LEU A 317 16.88 -8.93 -0.89
N ASP A 318 16.85 -10.24 -1.16
CA ASP A 318 16.78 -11.30 -0.15
C ASP A 318 15.64 -11.15 0.87
N LYS A 319 14.48 -10.63 0.45
CA LYS A 319 13.28 -10.48 1.28
C LYS A 319 12.43 -11.76 1.20
N PRO A 320 12.33 -12.58 2.26
CA PRO A 320 11.70 -13.90 2.20
C PRO A 320 10.18 -13.87 2.29
N LEU A 321 9.61 -12.82 2.89
CA LEU A 321 8.18 -12.65 3.05
C LEU A 321 7.66 -11.69 1.98
N ILE A 322 6.69 -12.15 1.20
CA ILE A 322 6.04 -11.41 0.13
C ILE A 322 4.54 -11.57 0.34
N LEU A 323 3.88 -10.47 0.68
CA LEU A 323 2.48 -10.45 1.06
C LEU A 323 1.57 -10.38 -0.18
N SER A 324 0.37 -10.91 -0.10
CA SER A 324 -0.70 -10.58 -1.06
C SER A 324 -1.97 -10.31 -0.29
N GLU A 325 -2.49 -9.08 -0.43
CA GLU A 325 -3.90 -8.84 -0.19
C GLU A 325 -4.69 -9.62 -1.24
N THR A 326 -5.66 -10.43 -0.81
CA THR A 326 -6.46 -11.26 -1.72
C THR A 326 -7.83 -11.59 -1.15
N PHE A 327 -8.70 -12.08 -2.02
CA PHE A 327 -10.05 -12.60 -1.73
C PHE A 327 -11.16 -11.58 -1.53
N ALA A 328 -10.89 -10.28 -1.64
CA ALA A 328 -11.98 -9.31 -1.77
C ALA A 328 -12.82 -9.62 -3.01
N LEU A 329 -14.12 -9.28 -2.96
CA LEU A 329 -15.05 -9.42 -4.10
C LEU A 329 -15.20 -10.85 -4.66
N THR A 330 -14.77 -11.88 -3.92
CA THR A 330 -15.03 -13.27 -4.32
C THR A 330 -16.45 -13.69 -3.96
N GLY A 331 -17.25 -12.85 -3.30
CA GLY A 331 -18.63 -13.14 -2.92
C GLY A 331 -18.78 -14.09 -1.73
N TRP A 332 -19.94 -14.02 -1.07
CA TRP A 332 -20.29 -14.84 0.09
C TRP A 332 -20.37 -16.35 -0.18
N ASN A 333 -20.45 -16.74 -1.45
CA ASN A 333 -20.53 -18.14 -1.89
C ASN A 333 -19.16 -18.75 -2.24
N VAL A 334 -18.04 -18.10 -1.90
CA VAL A 334 -16.70 -18.63 -2.19
C VAL A 334 -16.46 -19.94 -1.43
N SER A 335 -15.84 -20.90 -2.11
CA SER A 335 -15.44 -22.21 -1.58
C SER A 335 -13.95 -22.27 -1.26
N PHE A 336 -13.51 -23.22 -0.43
CA PHE A 336 -12.09 -23.44 -0.19
C PHE A 336 -11.31 -23.84 -1.45
N ASP A 337 -11.96 -24.51 -2.41
CA ASP A 337 -11.34 -24.85 -3.69
C ASP A 337 -11.03 -23.60 -4.51
N GLU A 338 -11.95 -22.62 -4.52
CA GLU A 338 -11.72 -21.32 -5.17
C GLU A 338 -10.61 -20.53 -4.46
N LEU A 339 -10.65 -20.42 -3.13
CA LEU A 339 -9.60 -19.73 -2.35
C LEU A 339 -8.22 -20.35 -2.61
N LYS A 340 -8.14 -21.69 -2.61
CA LYS A 340 -6.92 -22.44 -2.89
C LYS A 340 -6.43 -22.20 -4.31
N TRP A 341 -7.31 -22.28 -5.31
CA TRP A 341 -6.96 -22.05 -6.71
C TRP A 341 -6.33 -20.67 -6.92
N MET A 342 -6.96 -19.62 -6.40
CA MET A 342 -6.46 -18.25 -6.54
C MET A 342 -5.09 -18.08 -5.87
N TYR A 343 -4.95 -18.53 -4.62
CA TYR A 343 -3.73 -18.26 -3.85
C TYR A 343 -2.55 -19.16 -4.25
N GLU A 344 -2.78 -20.43 -4.60
CA GLU A 344 -1.70 -21.28 -5.12
C GLU A 344 -1.15 -20.76 -6.44
N TRP A 345 -2.00 -20.19 -7.30
CA TRP A 345 -1.54 -19.56 -8.52
C TRP A 345 -0.58 -18.38 -8.25
N GLN A 346 -0.85 -17.60 -7.20
CA GLN A 346 0.05 -16.53 -6.75
C GLN A 346 1.34 -17.10 -6.14
N MET A 347 1.25 -18.14 -5.30
CA MET A 347 2.41 -18.77 -4.65
C MET A 347 3.41 -19.36 -5.65
N VAL A 348 2.94 -19.95 -6.76
CA VAL A 348 3.81 -20.44 -7.84
C VAL A 348 4.65 -19.31 -8.47
N ARG A 349 4.24 -18.04 -8.30
CA ARG A 349 4.95 -16.85 -8.81
C ARG A 349 5.80 -16.13 -7.76
N GLY A 350 5.96 -16.72 -6.57
CA GLY A 350 6.86 -16.25 -5.54
C GLY A 350 6.17 -15.62 -4.33
N ILE A 351 4.85 -15.51 -4.30
CA ILE A 351 4.15 -15.01 -3.10
C ILE A 351 4.31 -16.00 -1.94
N THR A 352 4.59 -15.52 -0.73
CA THR A 352 4.90 -16.39 0.41
C THR A 352 4.05 -16.16 1.65
N GLN A 353 3.30 -15.07 1.71
CA GLN A 353 2.45 -14.75 2.87
C GLN A 353 1.07 -14.25 2.45
N LEU A 354 0.04 -14.75 3.15
CA LEU A 354 -1.36 -14.49 2.82
C LEU A 354 -1.87 -13.30 3.65
N CYS A 355 -2.47 -12.32 2.99
CA CYS A 355 -3.30 -11.29 3.63
C CYS A 355 -4.71 -11.42 3.09
N GLN A 356 -5.64 -11.89 3.92
CA GLN A 356 -7.03 -11.96 3.51
C GLN A 356 -7.71 -10.60 3.66
N HIS A 357 -8.34 -10.17 2.57
CA HIS A 357 -9.33 -9.12 2.57
C HIS A 357 -10.72 -9.78 2.68
N LEU A 358 -11.41 -9.74 3.81
CA LEU A 358 -11.04 -9.14 5.09
C LEU A 358 -11.69 -9.91 6.23
N GLU A 359 -11.33 -9.58 7.47
CA GLU A 359 -12.00 -10.01 8.68
C GLU A 359 -12.79 -8.84 9.27
N GLY A 360 -14.12 -8.86 9.13
CA GLY A 360 -14.98 -7.78 9.61
C GLY A 360 -15.20 -7.86 11.12
N TYR A 361 -14.89 -6.78 11.86
CA TYR A 361 -15.22 -6.69 13.28
C TYR A 361 -16.73 -6.86 13.52
N SER A 362 -17.55 -6.25 12.65
CA SER A 362 -19.01 -6.39 12.63
C SER A 362 -19.51 -6.55 11.19
N LEU A 363 -20.53 -7.40 11.00
CA LEU A 363 -21.29 -7.51 9.75
C LEU A 363 -22.63 -6.76 9.79
N ARG A 364 -22.87 -5.96 10.84
CA ARG A 364 -24.15 -5.25 11.02
C ARG A 364 -24.37 -4.23 9.91
N GLY A 365 -25.58 -4.20 9.36
CA GLY A 365 -26.01 -3.19 8.40
C GLY A 365 -25.29 -3.32 7.05
N ILE A 366 -24.76 -2.20 6.55
CA ILE A 366 -24.11 -2.13 5.24
C ILE A 366 -22.74 -2.82 5.19
N ARG A 367 -22.12 -3.07 6.35
CA ARG A 367 -20.77 -3.64 6.48
C ARG A 367 -20.61 -5.00 5.81
N LYS A 368 -21.66 -5.83 5.79
CA LYS A 368 -21.68 -7.11 5.04
C LYS A 368 -21.59 -6.96 3.51
N ARG A 369 -21.65 -5.73 2.98
CA ARG A 369 -21.50 -5.42 1.56
C ARG A 369 -20.14 -4.82 1.21
N ASP A 370 -19.30 -4.61 2.21
CA ASP A 370 -17.94 -4.11 2.04
C ASP A 370 -17.08 -5.22 1.40
N TYR A 371 -16.92 -5.15 0.07
CA TYR A 371 -16.14 -6.06 -0.78
C TYR A 371 -16.15 -7.54 -0.33
N PRO A 372 -17.33 -8.18 -0.25
CA PRO A 372 -17.49 -9.49 0.39
C PRO A 372 -16.69 -10.61 -0.29
N PRO A 373 -16.33 -11.67 0.44
CA PRO A 373 -16.81 -12.02 1.79
C PRO A 373 -15.95 -11.47 2.94
N SER A 374 -16.55 -11.40 4.14
CA SER A 374 -15.76 -11.33 5.38
C SER A 374 -15.34 -12.75 5.78
N LEU A 375 -14.06 -13.06 5.71
CA LEU A 375 -13.47 -14.37 5.99
C LEU A 375 -13.19 -14.55 7.49
N PHE A 376 -14.22 -14.40 8.33
CA PHE A 376 -14.05 -14.38 9.79
C PHE A 376 -15.10 -15.21 10.55
N TYR A 377 -15.16 -15.12 11.89
CA TYR A 377 -15.97 -16.01 12.76
C TYR A 377 -17.47 -16.04 12.43
N GLN A 378 -17.98 -15.08 11.64
CA GLN A 378 -19.36 -15.07 11.18
C GLN A 378 -19.62 -16.09 10.06
N GLN A 379 -18.57 -16.69 9.48
CA GLN A 379 -18.69 -17.72 8.46
C GLN A 379 -19.10 -19.07 9.06
N PRO A 380 -19.99 -19.84 8.42
CA PRO A 380 -20.46 -21.11 8.94
C PRO A 380 -19.37 -22.20 8.96
N TRP A 381 -18.26 -21.99 8.25
CA TRP A 381 -17.14 -22.91 8.11
C TRP A 381 -15.89 -22.45 8.89
N TRP A 382 -16.00 -21.42 9.74
CA TRP A 382 -14.86 -20.83 10.47
C TRP A 382 -14.06 -21.85 11.29
N ASP A 383 -14.74 -22.80 11.92
CA ASP A 383 -14.14 -23.91 12.68
C ASP A 383 -13.26 -24.83 11.80
N ARG A 384 -13.43 -24.78 10.48
CA ARG A 384 -12.63 -25.52 9.49
C ARG A 384 -11.57 -24.66 8.81
N TYR A 385 -11.57 -23.35 8.99
CA TYR A 385 -10.68 -22.46 8.24
C TYR A 385 -9.19 -22.68 8.57
N ARG A 386 -8.90 -23.18 9.78
CA ARG A 386 -7.54 -23.58 10.17
C ARG A 386 -6.89 -24.55 9.19
N PHE A 387 -7.65 -25.48 8.61
CA PHE A 387 -7.08 -26.44 7.65
C PHE A 387 -6.54 -25.73 6.40
N PHE A 388 -7.27 -24.73 5.90
CA PHE A 388 -6.84 -23.90 4.78
C PHE A 388 -5.61 -23.07 5.17
N ASN A 389 -5.68 -22.32 6.28
CA ASN A 389 -4.58 -21.47 6.74
C ASN A 389 -3.30 -22.29 7.00
N ASP A 390 -3.38 -23.44 7.67
CA ASP A 390 -2.23 -24.31 7.92
C ASP A 390 -1.64 -24.86 6.60
N ALA A 391 -2.46 -25.17 5.60
CA ALA A 391 -1.99 -25.64 4.30
C ALA A 391 -1.22 -24.54 3.56
N MET A 392 -1.80 -23.35 3.43
CA MET A 392 -1.17 -22.22 2.74
C MET A 392 0.11 -21.78 3.47
N THR A 393 0.09 -21.75 4.80
CA THR A 393 1.27 -21.42 5.63
C THR A 393 2.44 -22.37 5.39
N ARG A 394 2.18 -23.68 5.28
CA ARG A 394 3.26 -24.65 5.02
C ARG A 394 3.93 -24.39 3.68
N ILE A 395 3.14 -24.13 2.64
CA ILE A 395 3.66 -23.82 1.29
C ILE A 395 4.45 -22.50 1.33
N GLY A 396 3.85 -21.43 1.88
CA GLY A 396 4.51 -20.13 2.03
C GLY A 396 5.83 -20.21 2.80
N MET A 397 5.87 -20.96 3.91
CA MET A 397 7.11 -21.19 4.67
C MET A 397 8.18 -21.92 3.84
N VAL A 398 7.80 -22.92 3.04
CA VAL A 398 8.74 -23.66 2.18
C VAL A 398 9.32 -22.72 1.13
N LEU A 399 8.49 -21.88 0.51
CA LEU A 399 8.92 -20.87 -0.47
C LEU A 399 9.86 -19.84 0.18
N ALA A 400 9.48 -19.29 1.33
CA ALA A 400 10.24 -18.26 2.05
C ALA A 400 11.59 -18.75 2.60
N LYS A 401 11.70 -20.02 2.99
CA LYS A 401 12.97 -20.64 3.44
C LYS A 401 13.79 -21.21 2.28
N GLY A 402 13.18 -21.35 1.11
CA GLY A 402 13.83 -21.83 -0.10
C GLY A 402 14.74 -20.78 -0.73
N ARG A 403 15.49 -21.19 -1.75
CA ARG A 403 16.24 -20.28 -2.61
C ARG A 403 15.80 -20.51 -4.05
N PRO A 404 15.12 -19.55 -4.70
CA PRO A 404 14.73 -19.70 -6.09
C PRO A 404 15.96 -19.60 -7.01
N GLU A 405 15.92 -20.33 -8.12
CA GLU A 405 16.92 -20.26 -9.19
C GLU A 405 16.24 -19.82 -10.49
N PHE A 406 16.86 -18.86 -11.19
CA PHE A 406 16.33 -18.27 -12.42
C PHE A 406 17.31 -18.47 -13.57
N GLY A 407 16.84 -19.00 -14.70
CA GLY A 407 17.64 -19.14 -15.93
C GLY A 407 17.51 -17.98 -16.91
N VAL A 408 16.58 -17.05 -16.67
CA VAL A 408 16.24 -15.95 -17.59
C VAL A 408 16.03 -14.67 -16.78
N LEU A 409 16.65 -13.58 -17.24
CA LEU A 409 16.42 -12.22 -16.76
C LEU A 409 15.68 -11.43 -17.84
N VAL A 410 14.56 -10.81 -17.47
CA VAL A 410 13.80 -9.90 -18.34
C VAL A 410 14.00 -8.48 -17.81
N ILE A 411 14.44 -7.55 -18.67
CA ILE A 411 14.56 -6.14 -18.30
C ILE A 411 13.17 -5.51 -18.35
N HIS A 412 12.71 -4.98 -17.21
CA HIS A 412 11.40 -4.35 -17.10
C HIS A 412 11.36 -3.03 -17.87
N PRO A 413 10.44 -2.83 -18.82
CA PRO A 413 10.52 -1.72 -19.77
C PRO A 413 10.08 -0.36 -19.20
N GLN A 414 9.45 -0.34 -18.02
CA GLN A 414 8.87 0.87 -17.41
C GLN A 414 9.89 2.00 -17.19
N THR A 415 11.17 1.66 -16.99
CA THR A 415 12.25 2.64 -16.76
C THR A 415 13.10 2.90 -18.01
N SER A 416 12.78 2.25 -19.14
CA SER A 416 13.55 2.31 -20.39
C SER A 416 12.80 2.93 -21.58
N ALA A 417 11.58 3.43 -21.38
CA ALA A 417 10.71 3.99 -22.41
C ALA A 417 10.61 5.52 -22.33
#